data_AF-A0A7K8LKC8-F1
#
_entry.id   AF-A0A7K8LKC8-F1
#
_cell.length_a   1.000
_cell.length_b   1.000
_cell.length_c   1.000
_cell.angle_alpha   90.00
_cell.angle_beta   90.00
_cell.angle_gamma   90.00
#
_symmetry.space_group_name_H-M   'P 1'
#
loop_
_entity.id
_entity.type
_entity.pdbx_description
1 polymer ?
#
loop_
_entity_poly.entity_id
_entity_poly.type
_entity_poly.pdbx_seq_one_letter_code
_entity_poly.pdbx_strand_id
1 'polypeptide(L)'
;MKSFLAFTVLGVLSLVHSSQAVYVKDGDLKFSLESVKKLKELMGENRHVNPRMVVSKANYSPCDDKDLPEEFQSVCKREDASKIFERLNLAVRETDLCEICANAACAGCF
;
A
#
# COMPACT_ATOMS: atom_id res chain seq x y z
N MET A 1 -30.43 31.21 -4.11
CA MET A 1 -29.04 30.92 -4.55
C MET A 1 -28.12 30.52 -3.38
N LYS A 2 -28.06 31.27 -2.27
CA LYS A 2 -27.21 30.92 -1.10
C LYS A 2 -27.52 29.56 -0.45
N SER A 3 -28.80 29.19 -0.28
CA SER A 3 -29.17 27.90 0.31
C SER A 3 -28.79 26.70 -0.55
N PHE A 4 -28.93 26.79 -1.88
CA PHE A 4 -28.52 25.72 -2.79
C PHE A 4 -27.02 25.45 -2.72
N LEU A 5 -26.21 26.51 -2.65
CA LEU A 5 -24.76 26.40 -2.46
C LEU A 5 -24.41 25.75 -1.12
N ALA A 6 -25.14 26.09 -0.05
CA ALA A 6 -24.94 25.47 1.26
C ALA A 6 -25.25 23.96 1.25
N PHE A 7 -26.33 23.54 0.59
CA PHE A 7 -26.68 22.12 0.47
C PHE A 7 -25.68 21.34 -0.39
N THR A 8 -25.19 21.93 -1.50
CA THR A 8 -24.15 21.28 -2.31
C THR A 8 -22.84 21.14 -1.55
N VAL A 9 -22.44 22.16 -0.79
CA VAL A 9 -21.23 22.11 0.04
C VAL A 9 -21.37 21.05 1.14
N LEU A 10 -22.53 20.99 1.80
CA LEU A 10 -22.81 19.99 2.85
C LEU A 10 -22.85 18.55 2.30
N GLY A 11 -23.39 18.37 1.09
CA GLY A 11 -23.39 17.09 0.39
C GLY A 11 -21.98 16.61 0.05
N VAL A 12 -21.14 17.51 -0.50
CA VAL A 12 -19.74 17.19 -0.82
C VAL A 12 -18.92 16.88 0.45
N LEU A 13 -19.10 17.65 1.52
CA LEU A 13 -18.44 17.39 2.81
C LEU A 13 -18.82 16.03 3.40
N SER A 14 -20.09 15.63 3.27
CA SER A 14 -20.58 14.32 3.72
C SER A 14 -19.92 13.18 2.92
N LEU A 15 -19.77 13.33 1.60
CA LEU A 15 -19.13 12.32 0.74
C LEU A 15 -17.63 12.18 1.02
N VAL A 16 -16.93 13.30 1.26
CA VAL A 16 -15.50 13.30 1.62
C VAL A 16 -15.26 12.66 3.00
N HIS A 17 -16.19 12.84 3.94
CA HIS A 17 -16.09 12.17 5.24
C HIS A 17 -16.27 10.65 5.15
N SER A 18 -17.03 10.17 4.17
CA SER A 18 -17.28 8.74 3.95
C SER A 18 -16.13 8.02 3.26
N SER A 19 -15.22 8.74 2.58
CA SER A 19 -14.03 8.13 1.99
C SER A 19 -12.98 7.89 3.08
N GLN A 20 -12.97 6.69 3.65
CA GLN A 20 -11.90 6.28 4.55
C GLN A 20 -10.71 5.78 3.72
N ALA A 21 -9.51 6.16 4.12
CA ALA A 21 -8.31 5.73 3.43
C ALA A 21 -8.09 4.23 3.67
N VAL A 22 -7.99 3.46 2.58
CA VAL A 22 -7.67 2.05 2.64
C VAL A 22 -6.21 1.87 3.08
N TYR A 23 -5.99 0.94 4.01
CA TYR A 23 -4.67 0.56 4.49
C TYR A 23 -4.51 -0.95 4.48
N VAL A 24 -3.26 -1.41 4.35
CA VAL A 24 -2.89 -2.82 4.40
C VAL A 24 -2.46 -3.16 5.83
N LYS A 25 -2.89 -4.31 6.35
CA LYS A 25 -2.58 -4.79 7.69
C LYS A 25 -1.83 -6.12 7.62
N ASP A 26 -0.69 -6.19 8.32
CA ASP A 26 0.10 -7.42 8.52
C ASP A 26 0.38 -7.60 10.01
N GLY A 27 -0.42 -8.44 10.68
CA GLY A 27 -0.42 -8.53 12.14
C GLY A 27 -0.79 -7.20 12.79
N ASP A 28 0.11 -6.64 13.59
CA ASP A 28 -0.06 -5.33 14.24
C ASP A 28 0.42 -4.15 13.39
N LEU A 29 1.08 -4.42 12.26
CA LEU A 29 1.58 -3.40 11.35
C LEU A 29 0.46 -2.91 10.44
N LYS A 30 0.43 -1.60 10.19
CA LYS A 30 -0.51 -0.94 9.30
C LYS A 30 0.25 0.01 8.39
N PHE A 31 -0.04 -0.04 7.11
CA PHE A 31 0.60 0.78 6.08
C PHE A 31 -0.45 1.35 5.15
N SER A 32 -0.27 2.59 4.69
CA SER A 32 -1.15 3.13 3.65
C SER A 32 -1.08 2.27 2.38
N LEU A 33 -2.23 2.09 1.70
CA LEU A 33 -2.26 1.30 0.46
C LEU A 33 -1.25 1.85 -0.56
N GLU A 34 -1.15 3.17 -0.66
CA GLU A 34 -0.19 3.86 -1.55
C GLU A 34 1.28 3.53 -1.23
N SER A 35 1.67 3.48 0.05
CA SER A 35 3.02 3.06 0.43
C SER A 35 3.30 1.62 0.02
N VAL A 36 2.33 0.72 0.17
CA VAL A 36 2.48 -0.69 -0.23
C VAL A 36 2.48 -0.85 -1.77
N LYS A 37 1.72 -0.04 -2.52
CA LYS A 37 1.83 0.04 -3.99
C LYS A 37 3.25 0.42 -4.42
N LYS A 38 3.84 1.46 -3.80
CA LYS A 38 5.22 1.88 -4.09
C LYS A 38 6.22 0.78 -3.72
N LEU A 39 6.03 0.10 -2.58
CA LEU A 39 6.85 -1.06 -2.22
C LEU A 39 6.82 -2.15 -3.30
N LYS A 40 5.64 -2.48 -3.83
CA LYS A 40 5.49 -3.46 -4.92
C LYS A 40 6.24 -3.05 -6.20
N GLU A 41 6.25 -1.77 -6.53
CA GLU A 41 7.03 -1.23 -7.65
C GLU A 41 8.54 -1.39 -7.44
N LEU A 42 9.03 -1.06 -6.23
CA LEU A 42 10.44 -1.25 -5.83
C LEU A 42 10.82 -2.74 -5.85
N MET A 43 9.93 -3.60 -5.38
CA MET A 43 10.08 -5.05 -5.42
C MET A 43 9.86 -5.63 -6.82
N GLY A 44 9.60 -4.82 -7.85
CA GLY A 44 9.77 -5.17 -9.25
C GLY A 44 8.89 -6.30 -9.79
N GLU A 45 7.66 -6.47 -9.30
CA GLU A 45 6.73 -7.50 -9.81
C GLU A 45 6.09 -7.11 -11.18
N ASN A 46 6.20 -5.84 -11.61
CA ASN A 46 5.57 -5.33 -12.84
C ASN A 46 6.46 -5.26 -14.09
N ARG A 47 7.71 -5.74 -14.05
CA ARG A 47 8.63 -5.70 -15.20
C ARG A 47 8.92 -7.12 -15.64
N HIS A 48 8.65 -7.45 -16.90
CA HIS A 48 8.92 -8.77 -17.49
C HIS A 48 10.37 -9.19 -17.17
N VAL A 49 10.54 -10.09 -16.20
CA VAL A 49 11.87 -10.39 -15.64
C VAL A 49 12.57 -11.40 -16.54
N ASN A 50 13.62 -10.95 -17.23
CA ASN A 50 14.58 -11.82 -17.88
C ASN A 50 15.21 -12.76 -16.82
N PRO A 51 15.30 -14.09 -17.04
CA PRO A 51 15.84 -15.04 -16.05
C PRO A 51 17.21 -14.65 -15.44
N ARG A 52 18.04 -13.90 -16.18
CA ARG A 52 19.33 -13.39 -15.69
C ARG A 52 19.21 -12.28 -14.64
N MET A 53 18.10 -11.54 -14.58
CA MET A 53 17.82 -10.52 -13.56
C MET A 53 17.30 -11.10 -12.24
N VAL A 54 16.81 -12.35 -12.24
CA VAL A 54 16.27 -13.00 -11.04
C VAL A 54 17.36 -13.22 -10.00
N VAL A 55 18.58 -13.57 -10.43
CA VAL A 55 19.73 -13.81 -9.53
C VAL A 55 20.17 -12.53 -8.81
N SER A 56 20.17 -11.37 -9.50
CA SER A 56 20.53 -10.09 -8.89
C SER A 56 19.49 -9.58 -7.88
N LYS A 57 18.24 -10.02 -8.01
CA LYS A 57 17.13 -9.61 -7.13
C LYS A 57 17.13 -10.35 -5.79
N ALA A 58 17.75 -11.53 -5.71
CA ALA A 58 17.85 -12.32 -4.48
C ALA A 58 18.63 -11.61 -3.35
N ASN A 59 19.46 -10.62 -3.69
CA ASN A 59 20.24 -9.83 -2.74
C ASN A 59 19.70 -8.40 -2.54
N TYR A 60 18.58 -8.04 -3.17
CA TYR A 60 18.00 -6.70 -3.03
C TYR A 60 17.12 -6.62 -1.78
N SER A 61 17.42 -5.66 -0.91
CA SER A 61 16.59 -5.30 0.24
C SER A 61 15.90 -3.96 -0.04
N PRO A 62 14.57 -3.85 0.09
CA PRO A 62 13.88 -2.56 0.01
C PRO A 62 14.40 -1.51 0.98
N CYS A 63 15.04 -1.92 2.09
CA CYS A 63 15.61 -1.02 3.10
C CYS A 63 16.83 -0.22 2.63
N ASP A 64 17.51 -0.68 1.58
CA ASP A 64 18.65 0.03 1.00
C ASP A 64 18.21 1.06 -0.06
N ASP A 65 16.90 1.06 -0.38
CA ASP A 65 16.32 1.94 -1.40
C ASP A 65 15.95 3.31 -0.82
N LYS A 66 16.40 4.37 -1.47
CA LYS A 66 16.10 5.75 -1.05
C LYS A 66 14.66 6.16 -1.31
N ASP A 67 13.98 5.47 -2.23
CA ASP A 67 12.59 5.73 -2.56
C ASP A 67 11.62 4.97 -1.65
N LEU A 68 12.12 4.18 -0.69
CA LEU A 68 11.29 3.46 0.28
C LEU A 68 10.46 4.44 1.13
N PRO A 69 9.12 4.28 1.19
CA PRO A 69 8.28 5.08 2.07
C PRO A 69 8.72 5.05 3.54
N GLU A 70 8.64 6.21 4.20
CA GLU A 70 9.10 6.40 5.58
C GLU A 70 8.40 5.45 6.58
N GLU A 71 7.14 5.08 6.30
CA GLU A 71 6.36 4.13 7.11
C GLU A 71 7.10 2.79 7.32
N PHE A 72 7.92 2.35 6.35
CA PHE A 72 8.66 1.09 6.39
C PHE A 72 9.99 1.16 7.15
N GLN A 73 10.45 2.34 7.55
CA GLN A 73 11.73 2.48 8.28
C GLN A 73 11.73 1.70 9.61
N SER A 74 10.55 1.58 10.23
CA SER A 74 10.36 0.75 11.42
C SER A 74 10.51 -0.75 11.13
N VAL A 75 10.09 -1.20 9.93
CA VAL A 75 10.22 -2.59 9.48
C VAL A 75 11.68 -2.94 9.23
N CYS A 76 12.46 -2.02 8.66
CA CYS A 76 13.89 -2.23 8.37
C CYS A 76 14.76 -2.50 9.61
N LYS A 77 14.28 -2.15 10.80
CA LYS A 77 14.96 -2.43 12.07
C LYS A 77 14.66 -3.81 12.64
N ARG A 78 13.74 -4.56 12.03
CA ARG A 78 13.30 -5.88 12.48
C ARG A 78 14.09 -6.98 11.78
N GLU A 79 14.34 -8.08 12.47
CA GLU A 79 15.01 -9.25 11.91
C GLU A 79 14.16 -9.95 10.82
N ASP A 80 12.84 -9.85 10.91
CA ASP A 80 11.88 -10.44 9.98
C ASP A 80 11.46 -9.50 8.82
N ALA A 81 12.18 -8.39 8.62
CA ALA A 81 11.86 -7.36 7.62
C ALA A 81 11.60 -7.93 6.22
N SER A 82 12.50 -8.81 5.74
CA SER A 82 12.38 -9.44 4.43
C SER A 82 11.07 -10.21 4.26
N LYS A 83 10.65 -10.96 5.30
CA LYS A 83 9.38 -11.72 5.29
C LYS A 83 8.17 -10.79 5.35
N ILE A 84 8.27 -9.68 6.08
CA ILE A 84 7.21 -8.67 6.13
C ILE A 84 7.01 -8.05 4.74
N PHE A 85 8.09 -7.61 4.09
CA PHE A 85 8.00 -7.04 2.75
C PHE A 85 7.43 -8.02 1.72
N GLU A 86 7.82 -9.30 1.79
CA GLU A 86 7.25 -10.34 0.94
C GLU A 86 5.74 -10.51 1.18
N ARG A 87 5.29 -10.59 2.44
CA ARG A 87 3.85 -10.67 2.77
C ARG A 87 3.08 -9.45 2.30
N LEU A 88 3.62 -8.25 2.49
CA LEU A 88 3.00 -7.00 2.03
C LEU A 88 2.90 -6.96 0.51
N ASN A 89 3.96 -7.35 -0.19
CA ASN A 89 3.95 -7.43 -1.66
C ASN A 89 2.90 -8.42 -2.19
N LEU A 90 2.78 -9.59 -1.56
CA LEU A 90 1.75 -10.58 -1.87
C LEU A 90 0.33 -10.08 -1.53
N ALA A 91 0.18 -9.34 -0.42
CA ALA A 91 -1.09 -8.78 0.00
C ALA A 91 -1.67 -7.79 -1.01
N VAL A 92 -0.84 -7.07 -1.76
CA VAL A 92 -1.29 -6.13 -2.82
C VAL A 92 -0.99 -6.65 -4.22
N ARG A 93 -0.90 -7.98 -4.41
CA ARG A 93 -0.64 -8.58 -5.72
C ARG A 93 -1.65 -8.14 -6.78
N GLU A 94 -2.91 -8.04 -6.39
CA GLU A 94 -3.97 -7.37 -7.16
C GLU A 94 -4.41 -6.13 -6.39
N THR A 95 -3.82 -4.99 -6.74
CA THR A 95 -4.03 -3.72 -6.05
C THR A 95 -5.51 -3.31 -6.03
N ASP A 96 -6.20 -3.56 -7.16
CA ASP A 96 -7.61 -3.22 -7.34
C ASP A 96 -8.50 -3.91 -6.30
N LEU A 97 -8.14 -5.11 -5.83
CA LEU A 97 -8.88 -5.82 -4.78
C LEU A 97 -8.84 -5.09 -3.44
N CYS A 98 -7.78 -4.34 -3.16
CA CYS A 98 -7.73 -3.50 -1.97
C CYS A 98 -8.54 -2.22 -2.13
N GLU A 99 -8.61 -1.65 -3.33
CA GLU A 99 -9.43 -0.46 -3.60
C GLU A 99 -10.94 -0.76 -3.47
N ILE A 100 -11.36 -1.96 -3.85
CA ILE A 100 -12.74 -2.42 -3.69
C ILE A 100 -12.97 -3.24 -2.40
N CYS A 101 -11.97 -3.30 -1.52
CA CYS A 101 -12.07 -3.96 -0.22
C CYS A 101 -12.43 -5.46 -0.28
N ALA A 102 -12.05 -6.12 -1.36
CA ALA A 102 -12.26 -7.55 -1.60
C ALA A 102 -11.10 -8.43 -1.08
N ASN A 103 -10.06 -7.82 -0.49
CA ASN A 103 -8.92 -8.52 0.07
C ASN A 103 -8.85 -8.34 1.59
N ALA A 104 -8.77 -9.44 2.34
CA ALA A 104 -8.76 -9.44 3.81
C ALA A 104 -7.52 -8.76 4.43
N ALA A 105 -6.44 -8.60 3.66
CA ALA A 105 -5.28 -7.83 4.11
C ALA A 105 -5.55 -6.32 4.12
N CYS A 106 -6.62 -5.87 3.46
CA CYS A 106 -6.97 -4.46 3.31
C CYS A 106 -8.14 -4.08 4.21
N ALA A 107 -8.01 -2.95 4.89
CA ALA A 107 -8.95 -2.46 5.90
C ALA A 107 -9.12 -0.94 5.76
N GLY A 108 -10.04 -0.38 6.55
CA GLY A 108 -10.45 1.03 6.39
C GLY A 108 -11.53 1.22 5.33
N CYS A 109 -12.34 0.17 5.12
CA CYS A 109 -13.50 0.19 4.24
C CYS A 109 -14.77 0.14 5.10
N PHE A 110 -15.79 0.90 4.69
CA PHE A 110 -17.09 0.98 5.36
C PHE A 110 -18.09 -0.04 4.81
#